data_AF-A0A7C5DYM2-F1
#
_entry.id   AF-A0A7C5DYM2-F1
#
_cell.length_a   1.000
_cell.length_b   1.000
_cell.length_c   1.000
_cell.angle_alpha   90.00
_cell.angle_beta   90.00
_cell.angle_gamma   90.00
#
_symmetry.space_group_name_H-M   'P 1'
#
loop_
_entity.id
_entity.type
_entity.pdbx_description
1 polymer ?
#
loop_
_entity_poly.entity_id
_entity_poly.type
_entity_poly.pdbx_seq_one_letter_code
_entity_poly.pdbx_strand_id
1 'polypeptide(L)' 'MSLFQIDSGKEWRGGQRQSLFLVRELKRKGYPCRFYVQPDRPLYKKAEEEGLPVFPLRIRSEASIISALRLARHMKKAN' A
#
# COMPACT_ATOMS: atom_id res chain seq x y z
N MET A 1 -0.46 9.59 15.25
CA MET A 1 -0.90 8.24 14.83
C MET A 1 -0.48 8.05 13.37
N SER A 2 0.20 6.95 13.05
CA SER A 2 0.63 6.63 11.68
C SER A 2 -0.10 5.39 11.18
N LEU A 3 -0.70 5.48 9.99
CA LEU A 3 -1.54 4.42 9.40
C LEU A 3 -0.89 3.91 8.12
N PHE A 4 -0.76 2.59 8.01
CA PHE A 4 -0.09 1.93 6.89
C PHE A 4 -1.00 0.83 6.36
N GLN A 5 -1.38 0.92 5.09
CA GLN A 5 -2.01 -0.17 4.37
C GLN A 5 -0.96 -0.81 3.47
N ILE A 6 -0.84 -2.14 3.51
CA ILE A 6 0.13 -2.88 2.70
C ILE A 6 -0.64 -3.97 1.94
N ASP A 7 -0.38 -4.10 0.64
CA ASP A 7 -0.96 -5.16 -0.20
C ASP A 7 0.10 -5.72 -1.16
N SER A 8 0.38 -7.02 -1.04
CA SER A 8 1.34 -7.77 -1.87
C SER A 8 0.70 -8.42 -3.10
N GLY A 9 -0.59 -8.20 -3.32
CA GLY A 9 -1.40 -8.82 -4.36
C GLY A 9 -0.88 -8.53 -5.76
N LYS A 10 -0.82 -9.59 -6.58
CA LYS A 10 -0.37 -9.51 -7.97
C LYS A 10 -1.52 -9.35 -8.96
N GLU A 11 -2.75 -9.64 -8.54
CA GLU A 11 -3.94 -9.70 -9.38
C GLU A 11 -5.04 -8.76 -8.87
N TRP A 12 -6.09 -8.58 -9.68
CA TRP A 12 -7.23 -7.73 -9.35
C TRP A 12 -8.41 -8.53 -8.78
N ARG A 13 -8.32 -8.90 -7.49
CA ARG A 13 -9.33 -9.69 -6.79
C ARG A 13 -10.07 -8.87 -5.72
N GLY A 14 -10.99 -9.51 -5.01
CA GLY A 14 -11.79 -8.87 -3.96
C GLY A 14 -10.96 -8.17 -2.88
N GLY A 15 -9.85 -8.79 -2.43
CA GLY A 15 -8.96 -8.19 -1.42
C GLY A 15 -8.34 -6.87 -1.87
N GLN A 16 -7.85 -6.81 -3.12
CA GLN A 16 -7.25 -5.58 -3.66
C GLN A 16 -8.32 -4.48 -3.84
N ARG A 17 -9.55 -4.85 -4.23
CA ARG A 17 -10.67 -3.90 -4.29
C ARG A 17 -10.97 -3.31 -2.91
N GLN A 18 -11.00 -4.15 -1.87
CA GLN A 18 -11.21 -3.71 -0.50
C GLN A 18 -10.08 -2.77 -0.03
N SER A 19 -8.82 -3.11 -0.33
CA SER A 19 -7.67 -2.28 0.01
C SER A 19 -7.77 -0.89 -0.64
N LEU A 20 -8.13 -0.83 -1.93
CA LEU A 20 -8.34 0.41 -2.66
C LEU A 20 -9.46 1.27 -2.02
N PHE A 21 -10.62 0.67 -1.76
CA PHE A 21 -11.77 1.38 -1.18
C PHE A 21 -11.48 1.90 0.23
N LEU A 22 -10.79 1.11 1.05
CA LEU A 22 -10.38 1.54 2.38
C LEU A 22 -9.48 2.79 2.30
N VAL A 23 -8.43 2.74 1.50
CA VAL A 23 -7.47 3.87 1.37
C VAL A 23 -8.15 5.11 0.78
N ARG A 24 -9.06 4.93 -0.18
CA ARG A 24 -9.87 6.02 -0.74
C ARG A 24 -10.68 6.72 0.35
N GLU A 25 -11.39 5.96 1.18
CA GLU A 25 -12.19 6.53 2.28
C GLU A 25 -11.33 7.17 3.37
N LEU A 26 -10.16 6.58 3.68
CA LEU A 26 -9.21 7.16 4.61
C LEU A 26 -8.68 8.52 4.12
N LYS A 27 -8.31 8.61 2.83
CA LYS A 27 -7.90 9.86 2.20
C LYS A 27 -9.03 10.89 2.25
N ARG A 28 -10.26 10.49 1.87
CA ARG A 28 -11.44 11.37 1.88
C ARG A 28 -11.73 11.96 3.27
N LYS A 29 -11.49 11.17 4.32
CA LYS A 29 -11.66 11.59 5.73
C LYS A 29 -10.43 12.32 6.31
N GLY A 30 -9.38 12.56 5.53
CA GLY A 30 -8.18 13.28 5.98
C GLY A 30 -7.22 12.45 6.84
N TYR A 31 -7.34 11.12 6.88
CA TYR A 31 -6.40 10.28 7.62
C TYR A 31 -5.07 10.17 6.86
N PRO A 32 -3.91 10.29 7.55
CA PRO A 32 -2.58 10.20 6.93
C PRO A 32 -2.17 8.74 6.67
N CYS A 33 -2.92 8.05 5.81
CA CYS A 33 -2.65 6.66 5.41
C CYS A 33 -1.55 6.60 4.34
N ARG A 34 -0.54 5.77 4.55
CA ARG A 34 0.47 5.44 3.53
C ARG A 34 0.17 4.07 2.94
N PHE A 35 0.01 4.00 1.63
CA PHE A 35 -0.44 2.78 0.94
C PHE A 35 0.70 2.11 0.18
N TYR A 36 1.27 1.03 0.70
CA TYR A 36 2.38 0.31 0.09
C TYR A 36 1.89 -0.87 -0.74
N VAL A 37 2.10 -0.82 -2.05
CA VAL A 37 1.56 -1.81 -2.98
C VAL A 37 2.64 -2.36 -3.89
N GLN A 38 2.50 -3.63 -4.28
CA GLN A 38 3.33 -4.25 -5.30
C GLN A 38 3.35 -3.41 -6.60
N PRO A 39 4.52 -2.90 -7.04
CA PRO A 39 4.62 -2.08 -8.25
C PRO A 39 4.27 -2.88 -9.51
N ASP A 40 3.87 -2.17 -10.55
CA ASP A 40 3.53 -2.71 -11.88
C ASP A 40 2.32 -3.66 -11.88
N ARG A 41 1.50 -3.63 -10.81
CA ARG A 41 0.30 -4.48 -10.65
C ARG A 41 -1.00 -3.67 -10.71
N PRO A 42 -2.16 -4.33 -10.94
CA PRO A 42 -3.43 -3.63 -11.12
C PRO A 42 -3.79 -2.68 -9.98
N LEU A 43 -3.57 -3.08 -8.73
CA LEU A 43 -3.88 -2.23 -7.57
C LEU A 43 -3.02 -0.95 -7.54
N TYR A 44 -1.73 -1.06 -7.85
CA TYR A 44 -0.82 0.09 -7.90
C TYR A 44 -1.27 1.10 -8.97
N LYS A 45 -1.53 0.63 -10.19
CA LYS A 45 -1.99 1.48 -11.30
C LYS A 45 -3.31 2.20 -10.97
N LYS A 46 -4.28 1.48 -10.42
CA LYS A 46 -5.57 2.06 -10.02
C LYS A 46 -5.43 3.10 -8.91
N ALA A 47 -4.56 2.85 -7.94
CA ALA A 47 -4.29 3.81 -6.87
C ALA A 47 -3.61 5.07 -7.39
N GLU A 48 -2.66 4.94 -8.34
CA GLU A 48 -2.04 6.09 -9.03
C GLU A 48 -3.07 6.89 -9.85
N GLU A 49 -3.91 6.22 -10.63
CA GLU A 49 -4.98 6.84 -11.44
C GLU A 49 -5.97 7.64 -10.56
N GLU A 50 -6.25 7.20 -9.34
CA GLU A 50 -7.11 7.90 -8.36
C GLU A 50 -6.35 8.96 -7.51
N GLY A 51 -5.05 9.12 -7.76
CA GLY A 51 -4.18 10.02 -7.00
C GLY A 51 -4.10 9.66 -5.51
N LEU A 52 -4.28 8.38 -5.14
CA LEU A 52 -4.14 7.91 -3.77
C LEU A 52 -2.67 7.96 -3.32
N PRO A 53 -2.38 8.01 -2.00
CA PRO A 53 -1.02 8.09 -1.46
C PRO A 53 -0.29 6.73 -1.55
N VAL A 54 -0.13 6.22 -2.77
CA VAL A 54 0.46 4.91 -3.07
C VAL A 54 1.98 5.00 -3.20
N PHE A 55 2.66 4.02 -2.61
CA PHE A 55 4.12 3.89 -2.62
C PHE A 55 4.48 2.49 -3.12
N PRO A 56 5.45 2.36 -4.04
CA PRO A 56 5.84 1.06 -4.56
C PRO A 56 6.63 0.28 -3.50
N LEU A 57 6.19 -0.94 -3.19
CA LEU A 57 6.93 -1.89 -2.36
C LEU A 57 6.94 -3.26 -3.01
N ARG A 58 8.12 -3.70 -3.47
CA ARG A 58 8.29 -5.04 -4.05
C ARG A 58 8.34 -6.10 -2.94
N ILE A 59 7.33 -6.98 -2.91
CA ILE A 59 7.18 -8.09 -1.97
C ILE A 59 7.25 -9.39 -2.78
N ARG A 60 8.37 -10.11 -2.67
CA ARG A 60 8.61 -11.34 -3.47
C ARG A 60 7.88 -12.56 -2.89
N SER A 61 7.80 -12.63 -1.57
CA SER A 61 7.07 -13.65 -0.80
C SER A 61 6.59 -13.03 0.52
N GLU A 62 5.58 -13.64 1.14
CA GLU A 62 5.07 -13.24 2.47
C GLU A 62 6.15 -13.32 3.56
N ALA A 63 7.12 -14.24 3.41
CA ALA A 63 8.26 -14.41 4.31
C ALA A 63 9.49 -13.55 3.94
N SER A 64 9.36 -12.52 3.11
CA SER A 64 10.50 -11.69 2.69
C SER A 64 10.99 -10.75 3.82
N ILE A 65 11.97 -11.21 4.60
CA ILE A 65 12.65 -10.42 5.66
C ILE A 65 13.17 -9.09 5.10
N ILE A 66 13.70 -9.09 3.88
CA ILE A 66 14.21 -7.88 3.22
C ILE A 66 13.08 -6.85 2.98
N SER A 67 11.91 -7.30 2.55
CA SER A 67 10.75 -6.42 2.34
C SER A 67 10.26 -5.85 3.68
N ALA A 68 10.24 -6.66 4.74
CA ALA A 68 9.92 -6.22 6.09
C ALA A 68 10.91 -5.17 6.62
N LEU A 69 12.22 -5.36 6.43
CA LEU A 69 13.24 -4.37 6.84
C LEU A 69 13.13 -3.05 6.08
N ARG A 70 12.84 -3.09 4.77
CA ARG A 70 12.60 -1.87 3.97
C ARG A 70 11.36 -1.13 4.46
N LEU A 71 10.26 -1.85 4.67
CA LEU A 71 9.03 -1.29 5.23
C LEU A 71 9.28 -0.66 6.60
N ALA A 72 9.98 -1.35 7.51
CA ALA A 72 10.31 -0.84 8.84
C ALA A 72 11.11 0.48 8.78
N ARG A 73 12.04 0.62 7.83
CA ARG A 73 12.76 1.88 7.61
C ARG A 73 11.84 3.00 7.12
N HIS A 74 10.91 2.70 6.21
CA HIS A 74 9.92 3.69 5.75
C HIS A 74 8.97 4.12 6.87
N MET A 75 8.55 3.18 7.72
CA MET A 75 7.69 3.47 8.87
C MET A 75 8.40 4.34 9.92
N LYS A 76 9.68 4.06 10.22
CA LYS A 76 10.46 4.87 11.18
C LYS A 76 10.68 6.32 10.74
N LYS A 77 10.80 6.59 9.44
CA LYS A 77 10.96 7.95 8.90
C LYS A 77 9.66 8.74 8.80
N ALA A 78 8.52 8.06 8.94
CA ALA A 78 7.19 8.63 8.78
C ALA A 78 6.57 9.10 10.10
N ASN A 79 7.18 8.71 11.23
CA ASN A 79 6.93 9.23 12.57
C ASN A 79 7.93 10.35 12.88
#